data_AF-A0A847CL08-F1
#
_entry.id   AF-A0A847CL08-F1
#
_cell.length_a   1.000
_cell.length_b   1.000
_cell.length_c   1.000
_cell.angle_alpha   90.00
_cell.angle_beta   90.00
_cell.angle_gamma   90.00
#
_symmetry.space_group_name_H-M   'P 1'
#
loop_
_entity.id
_entity.type
_entity.pdbx_description
1 polymer ?
#
loop_
_entity_poly.entity_id
_entity_poly.type
_entity_poly.pdbx_seq_one_letter_code
_entity_poly.pdbx_strand_id
1 'polypeptide(L)'
;MNGIKKARIIFCAVLLLAGISGCSSSTEDNIQKHGKTPAQVILRWNIQNGVVIIPKSVHKERMEENLAIWDFELDAEDMARIATLDKGCPSMLDTLKPSEIKRVYDYLRNPVLTSL
;
A
#
# COMPACT_ATOMS: atom_id res chain seq x y z
N MET A 1 -6.52 14.74 23.85
CA MET A 1 -5.09 14.79 23.46
C MET A 1 -4.95 14.02 22.17
N ASN A 2 -5.01 14.73 21.04
CA ASN A 2 -5.00 14.13 19.71
C ASN A 2 -3.64 13.46 19.48
N GLY A 3 -3.65 12.13 19.40
CA GLY A 3 -2.47 11.33 19.08
C GLY A 3 -1.81 11.89 17.84
N ILE A 4 -0.52 12.18 17.95
CA ILE A 4 0.32 12.66 16.86
C ILE A 4 0.08 11.71 15.68
N LYS A 5 -0.56 12.21 14.62
CA LYS A 5 -0.62 11.51 13.33
C LYS A 5 0.82 11.44 12.84
N LYS A 6 1.56 10.40 13.27
CA LYS A 6 2.92 10.12 12.79
C LYS A 6 2.86 10.22 11.27
N ALA A 7 3.68 11.08 10.68
CA ALA A 7 3.85 11.16 9.24
C ALA A 7 4.26 9.77 8.74
N ARG A 8 3.28 8.98 8.31
CA ARG A 8 3.48 7.65 7.74
C ARG A 8 3.94 7.91 6.31
N ILE A 9 5.23 8.10 6.10
CA ILE A 9 5.77 8.05 4.74
C ILE A 9 5.74 6.58 4.35
N ILE A 10 4.72 6.19 3.58
CA ILE A 10 4.62 4.81 3.07
C ILE A 10 5.48 4.76 1.81
N PHE A 11 6.61 4.05 1.92
CA PHE A 11 7.42 3.67 0.76
C PHE A 11 6.63 2.60 -0.01
N CYS A 12 5.83 3.03 -0.98
CA CYS A 12 5.01 2.13 -1.76
C CYS A 12 5.88 1.51 -2.87
N ALA A 13 6.66 0.50 -2.48
CA ALA A 13 7.34 -0.40 -3.39
C ALA A 13 6.39 -1.56 -3.72
N VAL A 14 5.43 -1.36 -4.63
CA VAL A 14 4.68 -2.41 -5.36
C VAL A 14 3.84 -3.41 -4.52
N LEU A 15 4.03 -3.50 -3.21
CA LEU A 15 3.55 -4.62 -2.40
C LEU A 15 2.07 -4.53 -2.02
N LEU A 16 1.47 -3.34 -2.12
CA LEU A 16 0.04 -3.17 -1.93
C LEU A 16 -0.76 -3.91 -3.00
N LEU A 17 -0.26 -4.04 -4.24
CA LEU A 17 -0.94 -4.79 -5.29
C LEU A 17 -0.86 -6.31 -5.10
N ALA A 18 0.22 -6.82 -4.50
CA ALA A 18 0.37 -8.27 -4.27
C ALA A 18 -0.65 -8.80 -3.24
N GLY A 19 -1.00 -8.00 -2.23
CA GLY A 19 -1.97 -8.36 -1.19
C GLY A 19 -3.45 -8.24 -1.59
N ILE A 20 -3.75 -7.61 -2.74
CA ILE A 20 -5.13 -7.41 -3.22
C ILE A 20 -5.64 -8.60 -4.05
N SER A 21 -4.75 -9.51 -4.43
CA SER A 21 -5.11 -10.76 -5.13
C SER A 21 -6.09 -11.67 -4.37
N GLY A 22 -6.41 -11.37 -3.10
CA GLY A 22 -7.37 -12.11 -2.28
C GLY A 22 -8.65 -11.36 -1.85
N CYS A 23 -8.86 -10.09 -2.24
CA CYS A 23 -10.08 -9.33 -1.88
C CYS A 23 -10.73 -8.75 -3.14
N SER A 24 -11.49 -9.59 -3.85
CA SER A 24 -12.02 -9.30 -5.18
C SER A 24 -13.36 -8.54 -5.22
N SER A 25 -14.12 -8.38 -4.13
CA SER A 25 -15.45 -7.74 -4.29
C SER A 25 -15.44 -6.22 -4.10
N SER A 26 -15.01 -5.72 -2.94
CA SER A 26 -15.24 -4.31 -2.58
C SER A 26 -14.32 -3.30 -3.27
N THR A 27 -13.12 -3.71 -3.68
CA THR A 27 -12.17 -2.81 -4.37
C THR A 27 -12.51 -2.69 -5.86
N GLU A 28 -13.01 -3.77 -6.47
CA GLU A 28 -13.41 -3.82 -7.89
C GLU A 28 -14.59 -2.87 -8.17
N ASP A 29 -15.57 -2.80 -7.26
CA ASP A 29 -16.70 -1.87 -7.38
C ASP A 29 -16.24 -0.39 -7.41
N ASN A 30 -15.27 -0.04 -6.56
CA ASN A 30 -14.72 1.32 -6.49
C ASN A 30 -13.88 1.65 -7.75
N ILE A 31 -13.16 0.67 -8.29
CA ILE A 31 -12.39 0.79 -9.54
C ILE A 31 -13.33 1.09 -10.71
N GLN A 32 -14.45 0.37 -10.82
CA GLN A 32 -15.44 0.58 -11.87
C GLN A 32 -16.13 1.94 -11.77
N LYS A 33 -16.46 2.38 -10.54
CA LYS A 33 -17.11 3.67 -10.30
C LYS A 33 -16.29 4.86 -10.79
N HIS A 34 -14.98 4.84 -10.58
CA HIS A 34 -14.09 5.95 -10.92
C HIS A 34 -13.39 5.79 -12.28
N GLY A 35 -13.44 4.59 -12.88
CA GLY A 35 -12.74 4.29 -14.14
C GLY A 35 -11.21 4.41 -14.04
N LYS A 36 -10.67 4.26 -12.83
CA LYS A 36 -9.24 4.40 -12.50
C LYS A 36 -8.65 3.07 -12.09
N THR A 37 -7.34 2.91 -12.21
CA THR A 37 -6.69 1.64 -11.85
C THR A 37 -6.69 1.41 -10.33
N PRO A 38 -6.58 0.15 -9.86
CA PRO A 38 -6.45 -0.14 -8.43
C PRO A 38 -5.32 0.63 -7.76
N ALA A 39 -4.18 0.79 -8.47
CA ALA A 39 -3.03 1.53 -7.97
C ALA A 39 -3.39 3.01 -7.71
N GLN A 40 -4.05 3.67 -8.67
CA GLN A 40 -4.48 5.06 -8.55
C GLN A 40 -5.45 5.27 -7.38
N VAL A 41 -6.43 4.39 -7.21
CA VAL A 41 -7.41 4.46 -6.10
C VAL A 41 -6.70 4.39 -4.75
N ILE A 42 -5.72 3.50 -4.58
CA ILE A 42 -4.98 3.35 -3.32
C ILE A 42 -4.08 4.55 -3.05
N LEU A 43 -3.40 5.06 -4.07
CA LEU A 43 -2.58 6.26 -3.93
C LEU A 43 -3.44 7.46 -3.52
N ARG A 44 -4.63 7.60 -4.13
CA ARG A 44 -5.58 8.66 -3.77
C ARG A 44 -6.11 8.52 -2.34
N TRP A 45 -6.48 7.31 -1.92
CA TRP A 45 -6.94 7.02 -0.57
C TRP A 45 -5.90 7.42 0.49
N ASN A 46 -4.62 7.12 0.26
CA ASN A 46 -3.56 7.51 1.20
C ASN A 46 -3.42 9.04 1.30
N ILE A 47 -3.43 9.75 0.17
CA ILE A 47 -3.34 11.21 0.16
C ILE A 47 -4.52 11.85 0.90
N GLN A 48 -5.75 11.39 0.66
CA GLN A 48 -6.93 11.91 1.36
C GLN A 48 -6.90 11.64 2.88
N ASN A 49 -6.24 10.56 3.31
CA ASN A 49 -5.98 10.29 4.74
C ASN A 49 -4.85 11.15 5.34
N GLY A 50 -4.20 12.02 4.55
CA GLY A 50 -3.07 12.84 4.97
C GLY A 50 -1.75 12.07 5.06
N VAL A 51 -1.64 10.95 4.35
CA VAL A 51 -0.44 10.11 4.29
C VAL A 51 0.37 10.49 3.06
N VAL A 52 1.63 10.89 3.24
CA VAL A 52 2.53 11.21 2.14
C VAL A 52 3.03 9.91 1.50
N ILE A 53 2.87 9.79 0.18
CA ILE A 53 3.23 8.61 -0.59
C ILE A 53 4.46 8.84 -1.46
N ILE A 54 5.30 7.81 -1.62
CA ILE A 54 6.44 7.82 -2.54
C ILE A 54 6.35 6.53 -3.40
N PRO A 55 5.64 6.54 -4.53
CA PRO A 55 5.51 5.37 -5.38
C PRO A 55 6.81 5.14 -6.16
N LYS A 56 7.36 3.91 -6.08
CA LYS A 56 8.55 3.52 -6.86
C LYS A 56 8.13 2.83 -8.16
N SER A 57 8.62 3.32 -9.29
CA SER A 57 8.48 2.67 -10.60
C SER A 57 9.76 2.82 -11.42
N VAL A 58 10.00 1.88 -12.34
CA VAL A 58 11.02 1.97 -13.41
C VAL A 58 10.40 2.10 -14.80
N HIS A 59 9.09 1.87 -14.92
CA HIS A 59 8.34 1.99 -16.17
C HIS A 59 7.72 3.39 -16.24
N LYS A 60 7.92 4.06 -17.36
CA LYS A 60 7.48 5.44 -17.57
C LYS A 60 5.95 5.56 -17.53
N GLU A 61 5.26 4.61 -18.14
CA GLU A 61 3.79 4.57 -18.21
C GLU A 61 3.19 4.53 -16.80
N ARG A 62 3.78 3.73 -15.90
CA ARG A 62 3.37 3.66 -14.49
C ARG A 62 3.70 4.91 -13.69
N MET A 63 4.76 5.64 -14.06
CA MET A 63 5.08 6.92 -13.42
C MET A 63 4.01 7.96 -13.77
N GLU A 64 3.62 8.03 -15.04
CA GLU A 64 2.54 8.92 -15.50
C GLU A 64 1.21 8.54 -14.86
N GLU A 65 0.88 7.24 -14.81
CA GLU A 65 -0.32 6.72 -14.16
C GLU A 65 -0.37 7.06 -12.65
N ASN A 66 0.74 6.87 -11.93
CA ASN A 66 0.84 7.18 -10.49
C ASN A 66 0.74 8.69 -10.20
N LEU A 67 1.08 9.54 -11.16
CA LEU A 67 0.93 11.00 -11.05
C LEU A 67 -0.49 11.47 -11.37
N ALA A 68 -1.23 10.73 -12.20
CA ALA A 68 -2.61 11.02 -12.61
C ALA A 68 -3.67 10.66 -11.54
N ILE A 69 -3.42 11.06 -10.29
CA ILE A 69 -4.29 10.78 -9.12
C ILE A 69 -5.00 12.02 -8.57
N TRP A 70 -4.82 13.17 -9.23
CA TRP A 70 -5.39 14.44 -8.81
C TRP A 70 -6.75 14.74 -9.44
N ASP A 71 -7.11 13.98 -10.48
CA ASP A 71 -8.29 14.23 -11.32
C ASP A 71 -9.61 13.70 -10.73
N PHE A 72 -9.56 13.01 -9.59
CA PHE A 72 -10.73 12.40 -8.95
C PHE A 72 -10.61 12.42 -7.43
N GLU A 73 -11.73 12.18 -6.75
CA GLU A 73 -11.81 12.14 -5.30
C GLU A 73 -12.65 10.94 -4.85
N LEU A 74 -12.26 10.29 -3.75
CA LEU A 74 -13.04 9.21 -3.16
C LEU A 74 -14.05 9.78 -2.16
N ASP A 75 -15.29 9.28 -2.25
CA ASP A 75 -16.36 9.62 -1.33
C ASP A 75 -16.11 9.03 0.06
N ALA A 76 -16.78 9.58 1.08
CA ALA A 76 -16.66 9.10 2.46
C ALA A 76 -17.01 7.59 2.60
N GLU A 77 -17.95 7.11 1.79
CA GLU A 77 -18.30 5.68 1.76
C GLU A 77 -17.18 4.82 1.19
N ASP A 78 -16.58 5.23 0.06
CA ASP A 78 -15.46 4.52 -0.58
C ASP A 78 -14.24 4.49 0.37
N MET A 79 -13.98 5.62 1.05
CA MET A 79 -12.93 5.74 2.06
C MET A 79 -13.14 4.79 3.24
N ALA A 80 -14.39 4.66 3.72
CA ALA A 80 -14.75 3.76 4.82
C ALA A 80 -14.65 2.28 4.41
N ARG A 81 -15.05 1.93 3.19
CA ARG A 81 -14.93 0.56 2.66
C ARG A 81 -13.48 0.11 2.62
N ILE A 82 -12.57 0.94 2.08
CA ILE A 82 -11.14 0.61 2.00
C ILE A 82 -10.54 0.44 3.40
N ALA A 83 -10.98 1.21 4.39
CA ALA A 83 -10.53 1.07 5.77
C ALA A 83 -10.85 -0.30 6.39
N THR A 84 -11.89 -1.00 5.92
CA THR A 84 -12.23 -2.35 6.41
C THR A 84 -11.28 -3.44 5.93
N LEU A 85 -10.42 -3.15 4.95
CA LEU A 85 -9.44 -4.09 4.42
C LEU A 85 -8.18 -4.20 5.29
N ASP A 86 -8.00 -3.33 6.29
CA ASP A 86 -6.87 -3.41 7.21
C ASP A 86 -6.96 -4.66 8.08
N LYS A 87 -5.97 -5.54 7.98
CA LYS A 87 -5.88 -6.79 8.74
C LYS A 87 -5.21 -6.59 10.11
N GLY A 88 -4.73 -5.39 10.41
CA GLY A 88 -4.06 -5.07 11.68
C GLY A 88 -2.72 -5.79 11.89
N CYS A 89 -2.18 -6.43 10.85
CA CYS A 89 -0.92 -7.15 10.90
C CYS A 89 0.06 -6.66 9.82
N PRO A 90 1.37 -6.59 10.11
CA PRO A 90 2.37 -6.22 9.11
C PRO A 90 2.41 -7.24 7.95
N SER A 91 2.40 -6.77 6.71
CA SER A 91 2.40 -7.64 5.53
C SER A 91 3.77 -8.19 5.15
N MET A 92 4.87 -7.52 5.53
CA MET A 92 6.24 -7.93 5.16
C MET A 92 7.04 -8.50 6.32
N LEU A 93 7.06 -7.80 7.45
CA LEU A 93 7.95 -8.12 8.56
C LEU A 93 7.25 -7.81 9.88
N ASP A 94 7.11 -8.84 10.72
CA ASP A 94 6.68 -8.67 12.09
C ASP A 94 7.91 -8.51 13.00
N THR A 95 8.19 -7.27 13.39
CA THR A 95 9.36 -6.94 14.21
C THR A 95 9.24 -7.39 15.66
N LEU A 96 8.05 -7.84 16.10
CA LEU A 96 7.83 -8.31 17.47
C LEU A 96 8.15 -9.81 17.63
N LYS A 97 8.28 -10.55 16.52
CA LYS A 97 8.61 -11.98 16.55
C LYS A 97 10.13 -12.18 16.53
N PRO A 98 10.73 -12.80 17.57
CA PRO A 98 12.18 -13.05 17.60
C PRO A 98 12.69 -13.90 16.43
N SER A 99 11.85 -14.77 15.87
CA SER A 99 12.18 -15.58 14.68
C SER A 99 12.39 -14.73 13.42
N GLU A 100 11.61 -13.67 13.24
CA GLU A 100 11.75 -12.74 12.10
C GLU A 100 12.99 -11.87 12.24
N ILE A 101 13.30 -11.42 13.47
CA ILE A 101 14.54 -10.70 13.77
C ILE A 101 15.73 -11.59 13.38
N LYS A 102 15.74 -12.85 13.84
CA LYS A 102 16.80 -13.80 13.51
C LYS A 102 16.90 -14.02 12.00
N ARG A 103 15.78 -14.14 11.28
CA ARG A 103 15.75 -14.27 9.81
C ARG A 103 16.42 -13.10 9.10
N VAL A 104 16.15 -11.86 9.54
CA VAL A 104 16.71 -10.65 8.93
C VAL A 104 18.20 -10.50 9.25
N TYR A 105 18.61 -10.75 10.50
CA TYR A 105 20.01 -10.55 10.93
C TYR A 105 20.94 -11.71 10.56
N ASP A 106 20.41 -12.92 10.32
CA ASP A 106 21.21 -14.09 9.92
C ASP A 106 21.52 -14.15 8.42
N TYR A 107 21.29 -13.07 7.67
CA TYR A 107 21.51 -13.02 6.23
C TYR A 107 22.95 -13.36 5.79
N LEU A 108 23.96 -13.05 6.63
CA LEU A 108 25.36 -13.41 6.38
C LEU A 108 25.64 -14.91 6.56
N ARG A 109 24.81 -15.61 7.33
CA ARG A 109 24.97 -17.04 7.68
C ARG A 109 24.10 -17.97 6.85
N ASN A 110 23.07 -17.43 6.19
CA ASN A 110 22.17 -18.19 5.33
C ASN A 110 21.84 -17.37 4.08
N PRO A 111 22.71 -17.38 3.05
CA PRO A 111 22.54 -16.61 1.84
C PRO A 111 21.53 -17.29 0.90
N VAL A 112 20.29 -17.46 1.35
CA VAL A 112 19.19 -17.68 0.40
C VAL A 112 18.89 -16.32 -0.21
N LEU A 113 19.53 -16.13 -1.37
CA LEU A 113 19.27 -15.16 -2.43
C LEU A 113 17.94 -14.43 -2.24
N THR A 114 18.02 -13.19 -1.78
CA THR A 114 17.05 -12.16 -2.15
C THR A 114 17.32 -11.76 -3.61
N SER A 115 17.17 -12.72 -4.52
CA SER A 115 16.83 -12.38 -5.90
C SER A 115 15.38 -11.92 -5.86
N LEU A 116 15.21 -10.60 -5.78
CA LEU A 116 13.96 -9.93 -6.15
C LEU A 116 13.64 -10.19 -7.62
#